data_AF-A0A7S0FVN7-F1
#
_entry.id   AF-A0A7S0FVN7-F1
#
_cell.length_a   1.000
_cell.length_b   1.000
_cell.length_c   1.000
_cell.angle_alpha   90.00
_cell.angle_beta   90.00
_cell.angle_gamma   90.00
#
_symmetry.space_group_name_H-M   'P 1'
#
loop_
_entity.id
_entity.type
_entity.pdbx_description
1 polymer ?
#
loop_
_entity_poly.entity_id
_entity_poly.type
_entity_poly.pdbx_seq_one_letter_code
_entity_poly.pdbx_strand_id
1 'polypeptide(L)'
;DMRPIRKVITLLEEMKAQVEKDAKEDLLAYDKYMCWCTTNRKEKTAAVEVAEQRIDSLTALLEELSATKGALKTEIAGLAADIADDKDALKTAAGIREDEAKAFQAEEADMKETFSLLSQAIEVLAKVQLLQRRGQSSDSMMREASVALLQVRDVIRERLPKFQDRMQRDLFDVLGSLSAVAHDDQRSGAMLRKALLPRPEGTALQQLLPWEKTEEQVGKEAKPNALTGQAAGAKSYNSRSGSILGVLEEMKDEFSRDLFAAQKQDLEAEVSFQKLRAAKLAEIATATQSKSTKEATLADTLDKAAKAKEEKESTLEAMSADQAFLATLENNCKEEDEEYKARLATRSEEIRSLGEALKILTEDDARDLYAKTMSFVQLRVAAGTRTAAQDHAVQNAVNRIAGVARRTKNWAMASLAVHMQLDAFTDVKQAMDRMLAELQKQQKEEYAKWEACKKDIDATEDSIKVANNLKEDLAEKHKALSDEIATLTDEINSLKQDVAAMEVSLKEAGEERKSQNVLYQTSISDQRATINILQKASARLQAFYSF
;
A
#
# COMPACT_ATOMS: atom_id res chain seq x y z
N ASP A 1 -32.69 -19.53 69.46
CA ASP A 1 -32.82 -19.61 67.99
C ASP A 1 -32.01 -18.48 67.34
N MET A 2 -30.79 -18.74 66.84
CA MET A 2 -29.79 -17.70 66.47
C MET A 2 -30.06 -16.99 65.11
N ARG A 3 -31.33 -16.87 64.68
CA ARG A 3 -31.66 -16.65 63.26
C ARG A 3 -31.27 -15.28 62.65
N PRO A 4 -31.31 -14.13 63.36
CA PRO A 4 -30.98 -12.84 62.75
C PRO A 4 -29.48 -12.55 62.69
N ILE A 5 -28.77 -12.63 63.83
CA ILE A 5 -27.34 -12.25 63.92
C ILE A 5 -26.47 -13.18 63.07
N ARG A 6 -26.77 -14.48 63.05
CA ARG A 6 -26.07 -15.44 62.19
C ARG A 6 -26.19 -15.10 60.70
N LYS A 7 -27.34 -14.56 60.25
CA LYS A 7 -27.49 -14.07 58.87
C LYS A 7 -26.61 -12.84 58.60
N VAL A 8 -26.49 -11.91 59.55
CA VAL A 8 -25.61 -10.75 59.39
C VAL A 8 -24.14 -11.17 59.32
N ILE A 9 -23.71 -12.12 60.16
CA ILE A 9 -22.36 -12.68 60.10
C ILE A 9 -22.13 -13.36 58.74
N THR A 10 -23.05 -14.24 58.30
CA THR A 10 -22.93 -14.91 56.99
C THR A 10 -22.92 -13.92 55.82
N LEU A 11 -23.74 -12.85 55.85
CA LEU A 11 -23.70 -11.79 54.83
C LEU A 11 -22.36 -11.03 54.82
N LEU A 12 -21.76 -10.74 55.98
CA LEU A 12 -20.44 -10.10 56.06
C LEU A 12 -19.31 -11.05 55.63
N GLU A 13 -19.43 -12.35 55.90
CA GLU A 13 -18.53 -13.40 55.39
C GLU A 13 -18.64 -13.52 53.86
N GLU A 14 -19.86 -13.51 53.31
CA GLU A 14 -20.13 -13.52 51.87
C GLU A 14 -19.62 -12.25 51.17
N MET A 15 -19.89 -11.06 51.73
CA MET A 15 -19.35 -9.78 51.23
C MET A 15 -17.82 -9.79 51.22
N LYS A 16 -17.18 -10.23 52.31
CA LYS A 16 -15.72 -10.32 52.38
C LYS A 16 -15.18 -11.31 51.34
N ALA A 17 -15.80 -12.48 51.19
CA ALA A 17 -15.40 -13.48 50.20
C ALA A 17 -15.57 -12.97 48.76
N GLN A 18 -16.60 -12.15 48.49
CA GLN A 18 -16.80 -11.49 47.22
C GLN A 18 -15.73 -10.43 46.95
N VAL A 19 -15.42 -9.54 47.90
CA VAL A 19 -14.34 -8.54 47.75
C VAL A 19 -12.96 -9.21 47.58
N GLU A 20 -12.69 -10.31 48.29
CA GLU A 20 -11.47 -11.11 48.10
C GLU A 20 -11.40 -11.84 46.75
N LYS A 21 -12.56 -12.15 46.14
CA LYS A 21 -12.65 -12.69 44.77
C LYS A 21 -12.42 -11.59 43.75
N ASP A 22 -13.10 -10.47 43.87
CA ASP A 22 -13.00 -9.32 42.97
C ASP A 22 -11.57 -8.74 42.96
N ALA A 23 -10.89 -8.74 44.11
CA ALA A 23 -9.48 -8.37 44.21
C ALA A 23 -8.54 -9.30 43.43
N LYS A 24 -8.84 -10.62 43.36
CA LYS A 24 -8.07 -11.58 42.54
C LYS A 24 -8.38 -11.43 41.05
N GLU A 25 -9.63 -11.16 40.71
CA GLU A 25 -10.03 -10.94 39.31
C GLU A 25 -9.43 -9.63 38.75
N ASP A 26 -9.40 -8.55 39.53
CA ASP A 26 -8.73 -7.28 39.16
C ASP A 26 -7.21 -7.43 39.11
N LEU A 27 -6.57 -8.16 40.03
CA LEU A 27 -5.13 -8.48 39.93
C LEU A 27 -4.82 -9.22 38.61
N LEU A 28 -5.61 -10.22 38.24
CA LEU A 28 -5.44 -10.95 36.97
C LEU A 28 -5.74 -10.09 35.74
N ALA A 29 -6.57 -9.05 35.85
CA ALA A 29 -6.80 -8.08 34.79
C ALA A 29 -5.60 -7.11 34.66
N TYR A 30 -5.15 -6.54 35.78
CA TYR A 30 -3.98 -5.68 35.87
C TYR A 30 -2.70 -6.36 35.37
N ASP A 31 -2.40 -7.60 35.80
CA ASP A 31 -1.23 -8.35 35.35
C ASP A 31 -1.23 -8.56 33.82
N LYS A 32 -2.41 -8.84 33.24
CA LYS A 32 -2.57 -8.96 31.77
C LYS A 32 -2.38 -7.61 31.08
N TYR A 33 -2.92 -6.53 31.63
CA TYR A 33 -2.78 -5.19 31.07
C TYR A 33 -1.33 -4.72 31.11
N MET A 34 -0.63 -4.91 32.23
CA MET A 34 0.79 -4.57 32.37
C MET A 34 1.71 -5.45 31.52
N CYS A 35 1.35 -6.73 31.32
CA CYS A 35 2.02 -7.59 30.34
C CYS A 35 1.82 -7.06 28.90
N TRP A 36 0.61 -6.64 28.54
CA TRP A 36 0.32 -6.02 27.25
C TRP A 36 1.09 -4.69 27.08
N CYS A 37 1.09 -3.82 28.08
CA CYS A 37 1.86 -2.57 28.13
C CYS A 37 3.36 -2.79 27.91
N THR A 38 3.97 -3.72 28.64
CA THR A 38 5.41 -3.98 28.55
C THR A 38 5.81 -4.68 27.25
N THR A 39 4.92 -5.51 26.68
CA THR A 39 5.13 -6.17 25.38
C THR A 39 5.03 -5.15 24.24
N ASN A 40 3.94 -4.39 24.17
CA ASN A 40 3.73 -3.38 23.12
C ASN A 40 4.80 -2.29 23.18
N ARG A 41 5.22 -1.87 24.39
CA ARG A 41 6.33 -0.90 24.53
C ARG A 41 7.60 -1.42 23.86
N LYS A 42 8.00 -2.68 24.13
CA LYS A 42 9.21 -3.29 23.54
C LYS A 42 9.10 -3.45 22.02
N GLU A 43 7.96 -3.96 21.53
CA GLU A 43 7.73 -4.15 20.10
C GLU A 43 7.76 -2.82 19.35
N LYS A 44 7.14 -1.78 19.90
CA LYS A 44 7.07 -0.45 19.28
C LYS A 44 8.37 0.34 19.40
N THR A 45 9.13 0.23 20.50
CA THR A 45 10.47 0.82 20.55
C THR A 45 11.41 0.16 19.54
N ALA A 46 11.37 -1.17 19.40
CA ALA A 46 12.15 -1.87 18.39
C ALA A 46 11.71 -1.51 16.96
N ALA A 47 10.41 -1.31 16.70
CA ALA A 47 9.91 -0.84 15.42
C ALA A 47 10.41 0.57 15.08
N VAL A 48 10.44 1.48 16.06
CA VAL A 48 11.00 2.84 15.89
C VAL A 48 12.50 2.79 15.61
N GLU A 49 13.30 2.00 16.35
CA GLU A 49 14.74 1.85 16.10
C GLU A 49 15.02 1.29 14.69
N VAL A 50 14.22 0.32 14.22
CA VAL A 50 14.34 -0.23 12.85
C VAL A 50 13.92 0.81 11.80
N ALA A 51 12.90 1.63 12.08
CA ALA A 51 12.48 2.70 11.18
C ALA A 51 13.56 3.81 11.09
N GLU A 52 14.16 4.21 12.20
CA GLU A 52 15.29 5.16 12.24
C GLU A 52 16.47 4.66 11.40
N GLN A 53 16.91 3.41 11.61
CA GLN A 53 17.96 2.79 10.80
C GLN A 53 17.60 2.73 9.31
N ARG A 54 16.32 2.47 8.98
CA ARG A 54 15.86 2.48 7.59
C ARG A 54 15.93 3.88 6.98
N ILE A 55 15.46 4.90 7.70
CA ILE A 55 15.50 6.31 7.30
C ILE A 55 16.95 6.78 7.07
N ASP A 56 17.88 6.42 7.95
CA ASP A 56 19.31 6.71 7.78
C ASP A 56 19.87 6.03 6.52
N SER A 57 19.58 4.74 6.32
CA SER A 57 20.02 4.00 5.13
C SER A 57 19.47 4.60 3.82
N LEU A 58 18.21 5.02 3.81
CA LEU A 58 17.57 5.68 2.67
C LEU A 58 18.13 7.10 2.45
N THR A 59 18.54 7.79 3.51
CA THR A 59 19.18 9.11 3.40
C THR A 59 20.57 8.99 2.79
N ALA A 60 21.39 8.04 3.24
CA ALA A 60 22.69 7.76 2.65
C ALA A 60 22.57 7.36 1.16
N LEU A 61 21.60 6.50 0.83
CA LEU A 61 21.30 6.11 -0.54
C LEU A 61 20.89 7.31 -1.41
N LEU A 62 20.07 8.23 -0.89
CA LEU A 62 19.65 9.43 -1.62
C LEU A 62 20.83 10.38 -1.92
N GLU A 63 21.79 10.52 -1.00
CA GLU A 63 23.01 11.29 -1.24
C GLU A 63 23.91 10.61 -2.30
N GLU A 64 24.07 9.28 -2.25
CA GLU A 64 24.79 8.51 -3.27
C GLU A 64 24.13 8.65 -4.66
N LEU A 65 22.81 8.52 -4.74
CA LEU A 65 22.03 8.70 -5.98
C LEU A 65 22.08 10.16 -6.47
N SER A 66 22.21 11.14 -5.58
CA SER A 66 22.41 12.55 -5.93
C SER A 66 23.79 12.78 -6.55
N ALA A 67 24.84 12.21 -5.96
CA ALA A 67 26.21 12.29 -6.46
C ALA A 67 26.38 11.60 -7.83
N THR A 68 25.86 10.37 -7.99
CA THR A 68 25.92 9.64 -9.26
C THR A 68 25.11 10.32 -10.37
N LYS A 69 23.93 10.86 -10.06
CA LYS A 69 23.16 11.74 -10.96
C LYS A 69 23.96 12.98 -11.40
N GLY A 70 24.75 13.56 -10.50
CA GLY A 70 25.66 14.66 -10.81
C GLY A 70 26.73 14.26 -11.83
N ALA A 71 27.47 13.19 -11.52
CA ALA A 71 28.53 12.65 -12.38
C ALA A 71 28.00 12.25 -13.77
N LEU A 72 26.90 11.50 -13.83
CA LEU A 72 26.27 11.09 -15.10
C LEU A 72 25.87 12.31 -15.95
N LYS A 73 25.33 13.37 -15.34
CA LYS A 73 25.00 14.60 -16.08
C LYS A 73 26.24 15.28 -16.66
N THR A 74 27.34 15.34 -15.91
CA THR A 74 28.60 15.93 -16.42
C THR A 74 29.21 15.08 -17.53
N GLU A 75 29.16 13.75 -17.43
CA GLU A 75 29.65 12.84 -18.47
C GLU A 75 28.81 12.90 -19.75
N ILE A 76 27.47 12.96 -19.63
CA ILE A 76 26.55 13.13 -20.77
C ILE A 76 26.78 14.47 -21.46
N ALA A 77 27.06 15.53 -20.70
CA ALA A 77 27.37 16.85 -21.25
C ALA A 77 28.72 16.86 -21.98
N GLY A 78 29.75 16.22 -21.42
CA GLY A 78 31.05 16.03 -22.07
C GLY A 78 30.91 15.28 -23.40
N LEU A 79 30.32 14.08 -23.38
CA LEU A 79 30.07 13.29 -24.59
C LEU A 79 29.23 14.04 -25.63
N ALA A 80 28.31 14.91 -25.21
CA ALA A 80 27.52 15.73 -26.13
C ALA A 80 28.36 16.85 -26.80
N ALA A 81 29.37 17.38 -26.12
CA ALA A 81 30.34 18.32 -26.68
C ALA A 81 31.31 17.59 -27.62
N ASP A 82 31.89 16.46 -27.21
CA ASP A 82 32.79 15.65 -28.04
C ASP A 82 32.13 15.27 -29.39
N ILE A 83 30.86 14.84 -29.36
CA ILE A 83 30.06 14.51 -30.55
C ILE A 83 29.81 15.74 -31.44
N ALA A 84 29.76 16.96 -30.87
CA ALA A 84 29.60 18.19 -31.65
C ALA A 84 30.92 18.58 -32.32
N ASP A 85 32.02 18.59 -31.56
CA ASP A 85 33.36 18.90 -32.04
C ASP A 85 33.80 17.93 -33.14
N ASP A 86 33.53 16.63 -33.01
CA ASP A 86 33.81 15.62 -34.05
C ASP A 86 32.99 15.84 -35.33
N LYS A 87 31.74 16.30 -35.21
CA LYS A 87 30.89 16.62 -36.37
C LYS A 87 31.36 17.88 -37.09
N ASP A 88 31.77 18.90 -36.36
CA ASP A 88 32.30 20.13 -36.93
C ASP A 88 33.71 19.91 -37.53
N ALA A 89 34.53 19.05 -36.93
CA ALA A 89 35.79 18.59 -37.51
C ALA A 89 35.56 17.81 -38.83
N LEU A 90 34.61 16.88 -38.86
CA LEU A 90 34.21 16.17 -40.09
C LEU A 90 33.70 17.12 -41.17
N LYS A 91 32.88 18.12 -40.81
CA LYS A 91 32.34 19.11 -41.75
C LYS A 91 33.44 19.99 -42.32
N THR A 92 34.38 20.43 -41.48
CA THR A 92 35.54 21.23 -41.89
C THR A 92 36.45 20.43 -42.82
N ALA A 93 36.79 19.19 -42.47
CA ALA A 93 37.60 18.30 -43.30
C ALA A 93 36.93 18.00 -44.64
N ALA A 94 35.60 17.79 -44.66
CA ALA A 94 34.85 17.58 -45.90
C ALA A 94 34.85 18.83 -46.80
N GLY A 95 34.70 20.03 -46.22
CA GLY A 95 34.78 21.29 -46.97
C GLY A 95 36.15 21.53 -47.59
N ILE A 96 37.23 21.35 -46.81
CA ILE A 96 38.61 21.42 -47.31
C ILE A 96 38.81 20.44 -48.47
N ARG A 97 38.38 19.18 -48.31
CA ARG A 97 38.52 18.15 -49.34
C ARG A 97 37.70 18.46 -50.60
N GLU A 98 36.51 19.05 -50.46
CA GLU A 98 35.70 19.48 -51.61
C GLU A 98 36.39 20.59 -52.41
N ASP A 99 37.04 21.54 -51.74
CA ASP A 99 37.76 22.64 -52.39
C ASP A 99 39.09 22.19 -53.00
N GLU A 100 39.85 21.31 -52.33
CA GLU A 100 41.02 20.64 -52.89
C GLU A 100 40.67 19.83 -54.15
N ALA A 101 39.60 19.03 -54.13
CA ALA A 101 39.18 18.23 -55.26
C ALA A 101 38.75 19.08 -56.46
N LYS A 102 38.12 20.24 -56.24
CA LYS A 102 37.81 21.21 -57.30
C LYS A 102 39.07 21.83 -57.90
N ALA A 103 40.03 22.23 -57.06
CA ALA A 103 41.30 22.77 -57.50
C ALA A 103 42.08 21.75 -58.34
N PHE A 104 42.20 20.51 -57.84
CA PHE A 104 42.83 19.41 -58.57
C PHE A 104 42.13 19.11 -59.90
N GLN A 105 40.80 19.07 -59.96
CA GLN A 105 40.07 18.85 -61.23
C GLN A 105 40.31 19.96 -62.26
N ALA A 106 40.48 21.21 -61.82
CA ALA A 106 40.82 22.32 -62.71
C ALA A 106 42.27 22.19 -63.23
N GLU A 107 43.24 21.95 -62.33
CA GLU A 107 44.65 21.75 -62.72
C GLU A 107 44.82 20.52 -63.63
N GLU A 108 44.13 19.42 -63.35
CA GLU A 108 44.18 18.20 -64.16
C GLU A 108 43.57 18.43 -65.56
N ALA A 109 42.53 19.27 -65.68
CA ALA A 109 41.96 19.65 -66.97
C ALA A 109 42.92 20.53 -67.78
N ASP A 110 43.52 21.55 -67.15
CA ASP A 110 44.50 22.43 -67.77
C ASP A 110 45.75 21.64 -68.22
N MET A 111 46.27 20.73 -67.38
CA MET A 111 47.38 19.84 -67.73
C MET A 111 47.04 18.87 -68.88
N LYS A 112 45.80 18.35 -68.95
CA LYS A 112 45.35 17.51 -70.08
C LYS A 112 45.24 18.32 -71.37
N GLU A 113 44.76 19.56 -71.32
CA GLU A 113 44.71 20.42 -72.50
C GLU A 113 46.12 20.81 -72.98
N THR A 114 47.01 21.23 -72.08
CA THR A 114 48.39 21.56 -72.45
C THR A 114 49.15 20.36 -73.00
N PHE A 115 49.00 19.16 -72.41
CA PHE A 115 49.58 17.92 -72.94
C PHE A 115 49.05 17.56 -74.35
N SER A 116 47.77 17.82 -74.61
CA SER A 116 47.17 17.62 -75.94
C SER A 116 47.73 18.61 -76.97
N LEU A 117 47.88 19.89 -76.60
CA LEU A 117 48.47 20.93 -77.44
C LEU A 117 49.96 20.67 -77.72
N LEU A 118 50.74 20.29 -76.70
CA LEU A 118 52.14 19.86 -76.83
C LEU A 118 52.25 18.66 -77.78
N SER A 119 51.39 17.65 -77.62
CA SER A 119 51.39 16.48 -78.50
C SER A 119 51.12 16.82 -79.96
N GLN A 120 50.16 17.71 -80.23
CA GLN A 120 49.85 18.19 -81.59
C GLN A 120 51.02 19.02 -82.16
N ALA A 121 51.64 19.88 -81.35
CA ALA A 121 52.80 20.68 -81.77
C ALA A 121 54.01 19.80 -82.14
N ILE A 122 54.31 18.77 -81.33
CA ILE A 122 55.36 17.78 -81.60
C ILE A 122 55.03 17.01 -82.89
N GLU A 123 53.78 16.58 -83.10
CA GLU A 123 53.40 15.85 -84.32
C GLU A 123 53.58 16.70 -85.59
N VAL A 124 53.22 17.99 -85.55
CA VAL A 124 53.42 18.92 -86.67
C VAL A 124 54.92 19.17 -86.91
N LEU A 125 55.70 19.42 -85.86
CA LEU A 125 57.14 19.67 -85.98
C LEU A 125 57.89 18.42 -86.47
N ALA A 126 57.53 17.22 -86.01
CA ALA A 126 58.10 15.97 -86.48
C ALA A 126 57.82 15.73 -87.98
N LYS A 127 56.60 16.04 -88.46
CA LYS A 127 56.27 16.00 -89.90
C LYS A 127 57.12 16.99 -90.71
N VAL A 128 57.26 18.24 -90.24
CA VAL A 128 58.10 19.26 -90.89
C VAL A 128 59.58 18.83 -90.94
N GLN A 129 60.09 18.26 -89.86
CA GLN A 129 61.49 17.82 -89.77
C GLN A 129 61.77 16.56 -90.64
N LEU A 130 60.79 15.67 -90.79
CA LEU A 130 60.84 14.55 -91.75
C LEU A 130 60.86 15.05 -93.21
N LEU A 131 60.05 16.06 -93.54
CA LEU A 131 60.03 16.67 -94.87
C LEU A 131 61.35 17.39 -95.18
N GLN A 132 61.90 18.15 -94.23
CA GLN A 132 63.21 18.82 -94.36
C GLN A 132 64.36 17.84 -94.56
N ARG A 133 64.35 16.67 -93.91
CA ARG A 133 65.38 15.62 -94.13
C ARG A 133 65.28 14.95 -95.52
N ARG A 134 64.16 15.06 -96.22
CA ARG A 134 63.89 14.32 -97.47
C ARG A 134 64.30 15.06 -98.75
N GLY A 135 64.71 16.33 -98.65
CA GLY A 135 65.39 17.06 -99.74
C GLY A 135 64.56 17.32 -100.99
N GLN A 136 63.25 17.57 -100.86
CA GLN A 136 62.39 17.94 -101.98
C GLN A 136 62.40 19.45 -102.26
N SER A 137 62.14 19.83 -103.51
CA SER A 137 62.37 21.18 -104.05
C SER A 137 61.52 22.28 -103.39
N SER A 138 62.07 23.49 -103.32
CA SER A 138 61.59 24.62 -102.53
C SER A 138 60.16 25.10 -102.81
N ASP A 139 59.61 24.80 -104.00
CA ASP A 139 58.36 25.38 -104.50
C ASP A 139 57.10 24.64 -103.99
N SER A 140 57.17 23.31 -103.80
CA SER A 140 56.09 22.57 -103.11
C SER A 140 56.13 22.81 -101.60
N MET A 141 57.34 22.90 -101.04
CA MET A 141 57.57 23.13 -99.61
C MET A 141 56.90 24.42 -99.11
N MET A 142 56.96 25.50 -99.90
CA MET A 142 56.30 26.77 -99.58
C MET A 142 54.76 26.69 -99.61
N ARG A 143 54.18 25.87 -100.49
CA ARG A 143 52.72 25.68 -100.59
C ARG A 143 52.17 24.82 -99.45
N GLU A 144 52.82 23.72 -99.10
CA GLU A 144 52.37 22.90 -97.95
C GLU A 144 52.61 23.61 -96.62
N ALA A 145 53.75 24.29 -96.44
CA ALA A 145 54.02 25.06 -95.22
C ALA A 145 53.04 26.22 -95.03
N SER A 146 52.65 26.94 -96.10
CA SER A 146 51.65 28.01 -95.98
C SER A 146 50.24 27.49 -95.68
N VAL A 147 49.83 26.35 -96.25
CA VAL A 147 48.55 25.70 -95.88
C VAL A 147 48.57 25.22 -94.43
N ALA A 148 49.66 24.61 -93.95
CA ALA A 148 49.80 24.20 -92.56
C ALA A 148 49.80 25.40 -91.59
N LEU A 149 50.50 26.50 -91.92
CA LEU A 149 50.48 27.72 -91.12
C LEU A 149 49.11 28.41 -91.09
N LEU A 150 48.33 28.32 -92.18
CA LEU A 150 46.94 28.79 -92.22
C LEU A 150 46.02 27.93 -91.34
N GLN A 151 46.20 26.60 -91.33
CA GLN A 151 45.48 25.71 -90.41
C GLN A 151 45.82 26.00 -88.94
N VAL A 152 47.10 26.23 -88.63
CA VAL A 152 47.55 26.66 -87.29
C VAL A 152 46.94 28.02 -86.91
N ARG A 153 46.93 29.00 -87.82
CA ARG A 153 46.25 30.30 -87.61
C ARG A 153 44.78 30.11 -87.26
N ASP A 154 44.06 29.25 -87.97
CA ASP A 154 42.62 29.07 -87.80
C ASP A 154 42.29 28.30 -86.51
N VAL A 155 43.06 27.26 -86.16
CA VAL A 155 42.95 26.57 -84.86
C VAL A 155 43.22 27.51 -83.68
N ILE A 156 44.24 28.37 -83.77
CA ILE A 156 44.56 29.31 -82.70
C ILE A 156 43.52 30.44 -82.63
N ARG A 157 42.97 30.88 -83.76
CA ARG A 157 41.88 31.86 -83.83
C ARG A 157 40.60 31.37 -83.14
N GLU A 158 40.30 30.07 -83.22
CA GLU A 158 39.15 29.47 -82.53
C GLU A 158 39.39 29.23 -81.04
N ARG A 159 40.62 28.87 -80.62
CA ARG A 159 40.90 28.48 -79.22
C ARG A 159 41.50 29.56 -78.32
N LEU A 160 42.28 30.51 -78.85
CA LEU A 160 43.09 31.45 -78.04
C LEU A 160 43.00 32.91 -78.55
N PRO A 161 41.84 33.58 -78.42
CA PRO A 161 41.63 34.93 -78.97
C PRO A 161 42.54 36.01 -78.36
N LYS A 162 43.05 35.81 -77.13
CA LYS A 162 43.91 36.80 -76.44
C LYS A 162 45.29 37.00 -77.08
N PHE A 163 45.75 36.09 -77.95
CA PHE A 163 47.07 36.15 -78.60
C PHE A 163 47.01 36.55 -80.07
N GLN A 164 45.82 36.81 -80.59
CA GLN A 164 45.54 36.99 -82.02
C GLN A 164 46.29 38.20 -82.63
N ASP A 165 46.35 39.34 -81.93
CA ASP A 165 46.94 40.58 -82.45
C ASP A 165 48.47 40.56 -82.54
N ARG A 166 49.16 39.90 -81.59
CA ARG A 166 50.62 39.75 -81.64
C ARG A 166 51.03 38.80 -82.77
N MET A 167 50.41 37.62 -82.84
CA MET A 167 50.73 36.66 -83.91
C MET A 167 50.31 37.13 -85.29
N GLN A 168 49.29 37.96 -85.45
CA GLN A 168 49.02 38.58 -86.75
C GLN A 168 50.21 39.43 -87.21
N ARG A 169 50.80 40.26 -86.33
CA ARG A 169 52.02 41.01 -86.69
C ARG A 169 53.18 40.11 -87.04
N ASP A 170 53.49 39.12 -86.20
CA ASP A 170 54.63 38.22 -86.44
C ASP A 170 54.42 37.38 -87.72
N LEU A 171 53.19 36.93 -87.99
CA LEU A 171 52.83 36.22 -89.22
C LEU A 171 52.90 37.14 -90.46
N PHE A 172 52.48 38.41 -90.35
CA PHE A 172 52.61 39.38 -91.45
C PHE A 172 54.08 39.82 -91.68
N ASP A 173 54.92 39.89 -90.65
CA ASP A 173 56.37 40.11 -90.80
C ASP A 173 57.04 38.89 -91.46
N VAL A 174 56.70 37.67 -91.06
CA VAL A 174 57.18 36.44 -91.72
C VAL A 174 56.69 36.37 -93.17
N LEU A 175 55.40 36.61 -93.44
CA LEU A 175 54.87 36.61 -94.81
C LEU A 175 55.43 37.76 -95.66
N GLY A 176 55.66 38.94 -95.08
CA GLY A 176 56.31 40.08 -95.74
C GLY A 176 57.77 39.80 -96.08
N SER A 177 58.49 39.10 -95.20
CA SER A 177 59.85 38.62 -95.47
C SER A 177 59.91 37.57 -96.59
N LEU A 178 58.81 36.83 -96.80
CA LEU A 178 58.65 35.85 -97.88
C LEU A 178 58.15 36.48 -99.19
N SER A 179 57.39 37.58 -99.15
CA SER A 179 56.91 38.27 -100.36
C SER A 179 57.95 39.21 -100.99
N ALA A 180 59.01 39.59 -100.27
CA ALA A 180 60.08 40.47 -100.75
C ALA A 180 60.97 39.87 -101.89
N VAL A 181 60.60 38.71 -102.44
CA VAL A 181 61.31 38.03 -103.53
C VAL A 181 60.56 38.12 -104.88
N ALA A 182 59.37 38.73 -104.92
CA ALA A 182 58.56 38.89 -106.13
C ALA A 182 58.32 40.36 -106.51
N HIS A 183 59.03 40.81 -107.56
CA HIS A 183 58.95 42.12 -108.23
C HIS A 183 59.55 43.34 -107.47
N ASP A 184 60.76 43.73 -107.89
CA ASP A 184 61.21 45.13 -107.90
C ASP A 184 61.71 45.46 -109.32
N ASP A 185 61.07 46.43 -109.97
CA ASP A 185 61.53 47.07 -111.20
C ASP A 185 61.26 48.59 -111.13
N GLN A 186 62.13 49.28 -110.40
CA GLN A 186 62.65 50.62 -110.75
C GLN A 186 61.66 51.80 -110.93
N ARG A 187 61.42 52.60 -109.86
CA ARG A 187 61.74 54.07 -109.76
C ARG A 187 61.02 54.83 -108.61
N SER A 188 61.78 55.73 -107.97
CA SER A 188 61.35 56.95 -107.21
C SER A 188 60.36 56.82 -106.04
N GLY A 189 60.48 57.54 -104.91
CA GLY A 189 61.51 58.48 -104.45
C GLY A 189 60.97 59.49 -103.41
N ALA A 190 61.63 59.62 -102.24
CA ALA A 190 61.43 60.62 -101.16
C ALA A 190 60.07 60.60 -100.41
N MET A 191 59.97 60.69 -99.07
CA MET A 191 60.38 61.80 -98.20
C MET A 191 60.29 61.45 -96.68
N LEU A 192 60.98 62.22 -95.81
CA LEU A 192 60.81 62.35 -94.33
C LEU A 192 60.94 61.05 -93.49
N ARG A 193 61.90 60.82 -92.58
CA ARG A 193 62.86 61.61 -91.78
C ARG A 193 62.27 62.49 -90.65
N LYS A 194 62.59 62.11 -89.39
CA LYS A 194 62.37 62.82 -88.09
C LYS A 194 60.89 62.99 -87.67
N ALA A 195 60.51 63.01 -86.38
CA ALA A 195 61.16 62.79 -85.08
C ALA A 195 60.10 62.12 -84.15
N LEU A 196 60.38 61.44 -83.03
CA LEU A 196 61.08 61.93 -81.84
C LEU A 196 61.61 60.75 -80.98
N LEU A 197 62.80 60.93 -80.41
CA LEU A 197 63.53 60.05 -79.47
C LEU A 197 63.22 60.50 -78.00
N PRO A 198 63.87 59.98 -76.93
CA PRO A 198 64.05 58.57 -76.50
C PRO A 198 64.01 58.34 -74.95
N ARG A 199 64.05 57.05 -74.51
CA ARG A 199 64.85 56.51 -73.36
C ARG A 199 64.60 57.03 -71.90
N PRO A 200 65.22 56.42 -70.87
CA PRO A 200 65.78 55.05 -70.76
C PRO A 200 65.29 54.26 -69.51
N GLU A 201 65.51 52.96 -69.51
CA GLU A 201 65.63 52.17 -68.27
C GLU A 201 66.99 52.44 -67.60
N GLY A 202 67.01 52.49 -66.27
CA GLY A 202 68.25 52.58 -65.48
C GLY A 202 68.47 51.30 -64.69
N THR A 203 69.42 50.47 -65.13
CA THR A 203 69.94 49.34 -64.34
C THR A 203 71.15 49.77 -63.51
N ALA A 204 71.22 49.29 -62.27
CA ALA A 204 72.42 49.24 -61.45
C ALA A 204 72.69 47.74 -61.17
N LEU A 205 73.74 47.14 -61.76
CA LEU A 205 75.13 47.13 -61.29
C LEU A 205 75.36 46.25 -60.04
N GLN A 206 76.01 45.10 -60.25
CA GLN A 206 77.22 44.67 -59.50
C GLN A 206 77.90 43.53 -60.30
N GLN A 207 78.90 43.86 -61.14
CA GLN A 207 80.34 43.54 -60.98
C GLN A 207 80.77 42.05 -61.12
N LEU A 208 81.68 41.82 -62.07
CA LEU A 208 82.46 40.59 -62.31
C LEU A 208 83.97 40.93 -62.38
N LEU A 209 84.85 39.93 -62.20
CA LEU A 209 86.30 40.08 -62.02
C LEU A 209 87.13 39.96 -63.33
N PRO A 210 88.39 40.47 -63.38
CA PRO A 210 88.99 40.96 -64.63
C PRO A 210 89.77 39.97 -65.54
N TRP A 211 89.36 38.70 -65.68
CA TRP A 211 89.98 37.80 -66.68
C TRP A 211 89.04 36.76 -67.32
N GLU A 212 87.72 36.94 -67.20
CA GLU A 212 86.74 36.09 -67.86
C GLU A 212 86.25 36.77 -69.16
N LYS A 213 86.51 36.17 -70.32
CA LYS A 213 86.08 36.70 -71.61
C LYS A 213 84.61 36.38 -71.82
N THR A 214 83.76 37.39 -72.00
CA THR A 214 82.34 37.20 -72.29
C THR A 214 82.12 36.66 -73.70
N GLU A 215 81.08 35.82 -73.86
CA GLU A 215 80.72 35.18 -75.14
C GLU A 215 80.49 36.21 -76.27
N GLU A 216 80.07 37.43 -75.91
CA GLU A 216 79.84 38.54 -76.83
C GLU A 216 81.12 39.05 -77.54
N GLN A 217 82.31 38.77 -77.00
CA GLN A 217 83.59 39.08 -77.65
C GLN A 217 84.01 38.01 -78.64
N VAL A 218 83.78 36.73 -78.32
CA VAL A 218 84.05 35.59 -79.23
C VAL A 218 83.15 35.66 -80.47
N GLY A 219 81.90 36.10 -80.30
CA GLY A 219 80.96 36.30 -81.41
C GLY A 219 81.32 37.41 -82.41
N LYS A 220 82.23 38.34 -82.06
CA LYS A 220 82.59 39.50 -82.92
C LYS A 220 83.84 39.30 -83.77
N GLU A 221 84.63 38.27 -83.51
CA GLU A 221 85.85 37.96 -84.30
C GLU A 221 85.60 36.96 -85.44
N ALA A 222 84.52 36.19 -85.40
CA ALA A 222 84.08 35.37 -86.53
C ALA A 222 83.42 36.24 -87.62
N LYS A 223 84.13 36.47 -88.73
CA LYS A 223 83.59 37.09 -89.96
C LYS A 223 83.32 36.03 -91.05
N PRO A 224 82.08 35.52 -91.24
CA PRO A 224 81.76 34.56 -92.29
C PRO A 224 80.94 35.15 -93.45
N ASN A 225 81.10 36.44 -93.78
CA ASN A 225 80.45 37.05 -94.95
C ASN A 225 81.42 37.18 -96.13
N ALA A 226 81.67 36.06 -96.82
CA ALA A 226 82.52 36.00 -98.01
C ALA A 226 82.07 34.94 -99.04
N LEU A 227 80.76 34.64 -99.14
CA LEU A 227 80.17 33.88 -100.26
C LEU A 227 78.80 34.47 -100.60
N THR A 228 78.62 34.88 -101.87
CA THR A 228 77.39 35.49 -102.40
C THR A 228 76.48 34.44 -103.04
N GLY A 229 75.26 34.25 -102.52
CA GLY A 229 74.24 33.37 -103.10
C GLY A 229 73.19 32.90 -102.08
N GLN A 230 72.01 32.52 -102.56
CA GLN A 230 70.79 32.26 -101.75
C GLN A 230 70.85 31.05 -100.77
N ALA A 231 72.00 30.42 -100.56
CA ALA A 231 72.14 29.19 -99.78
C ALA A 231 72.72 29.37 -98.36
N ALA A 232 72.96 30.60 -97.89
CA ALA A 232 73.54 30.87 -96.57
C ALA A 232 72.54 30.71 -95.39
N GLY A 233 71.25 30.97 -95.60
CA GLY A 233 70.24 30.94 -94.53
C GLY A 233 69.78 29.54 -94.10
N ALA A 234 69.77 28.57 -95.03
CA ALA A 234 69.08 27.29 -94.83
C ALA A 234 69.78 26.30 -93.88
N LYS A 235 71.10 26.40 -93.68
CA LYS A 235 71.84 25.50 -92.77
C LYS A 235 71.70 25.88 -91.28
N SER A 236 71.40 27.14 -90.98
CA SER A 236 71.20 27.62 -89.59
C SER A 236 69.91 27.09 -88.96
N TYR A 237 68.83 27.00 -89.76
CA TYR A 237 67.52 26.53 -89.28
C TYR A 237 67.52 25.02 -88.96
N ASN A 238 68.28 24.22 -89.72
CA ASN A 238 68.30 22.76 -89.65
C ASN A 238 68.98 22.21 -88.37
N SER A 239 69.83 23.00 -87.70
CA SER A 239 70.40 22.60 -86.39
C SER A 239 69.59 23.07 -85.19
N ARG A 240 68.56 23.92 -85.40
CA ARG A 240 67.76 24.53 -84.33
C ARG A 240 66.38 23.89 -84.17
N SER A 241 65.80 23.34 -85.24
CA SER A 241 64.52 22.61 -85.18
C SER A 241 64.60 21.36 -84.30
N GLY A 242 65.68 20.58 -84.40
CA GLY A 242 65.87 19.36 -83.60
C GLY A 242 66.02 19.62 -82.09
N SER A 243 66.65 20.72 -81.68
CA SER A 243 66.71 21.11 -80.26
C SER A 243 65.35 21.59 -79.73
N ILE A 244 64.53 22.23 -80.58
CA ILE A 244 63.18 22.67 -80.20
C ILE A 244 62.26 21.46 -80.06
N LEU A 245 62.35 20.46 -80.95
CA LEU A 245 61.60 19.20 -80.82
C LEU A 245 61.96 18.49 -79.52
N GLY A 246 63.26 18.34 -79.22
CA GLY A 246 63.72 17.68 -77.99
C GLY A 246 63.25 18.37 -76.70
N VAL A 247 63.26 19.71 -76.66
CA VAL A 247 62.72 20.46 -75.51
C VAL A 247 61.20 20.28 -75.39
N LEU A 248 60.45 20.22 -76.49
CA LEU A 248 59.01 19.98 -76.44
C LEU A 248 58.67 18.53 -76.04
N GLU A 249 59.47 17.54 -76.47
CA GLU A 249 59.36 16.15 -76.03
C GLU A 249 59.69 16.02 -74.54
N GLU A 250 60.75 16.68 -74.05
CA GLU A 250 61.11 16.72 -72.62
C GLU A 250 60.01 17.39 -71.78
N MET A 251 59.49 18.55 -72.20
CA MET A 251 58.35 19.21 -71.57
C MET A 251 57.10 18.30 -71.55
N LYS A 252 56.83 17.57 -72.62
CA LYS A 252 55.69 16.65 -72.68
C LYS A 252 55.85 15.47 -71.69
N ASP A 253 57.05 14.92 -71.57
CA ASP A 253 57.36 13.88 -70.60
C ASP A 253 57.31 14.41 -69.15
N GLU A 254 57.72 15.66 -68.92
CA GLU A 254 57.61 16.35 -67.63
C GLU A 254 56.13 16.56 -67.25
N PHE A 255 55.32 17.19 -68.11
CA PHE A 255 53.88 17.33 -67.90
C PHE A 255 53.16 15.98 -67.69
N SER A 256 53.60 14.91 -68.37
CA SER A 256 53.05 13.57 -68.13
C SER A 256 53.38 13.05 -66.73
N ARG A 257 54.61 13.26 -66.25
CA ARG A 257 55.03 12.84 -64.90
C ARG A 257 54.32 13.65 -63.83
N ASP A 258 54.20 14.96 -64.03
CA ASP A 258 53.52 15.87 -63.09
C ASP A 258 52.03 15.54 -62.97
N LEU A 259 51.35 15.26 -64.09
CA LEU A 259 49.96 14.80 -64.07
C LEU A 259 49.80 13.47 -63.32
N PHE A 260 50.67 12.48 -63.56
CA PHE A 260 50.65 11.23 -62.79
C PHE A 260 50.98 11.43 -61.30
N ALA A 261 51.89 12.36 -60.97
CA ALA A 261 52.24 12.69 -59.59
C ALA A 261 51.08 13.37 -58.86
N ALA A 262 50.43 14.34 -59.50
CA ALA A 262 49.26 15.04 -58.97
C ALA A 262 48.06 14.09 -58.79
N GLN A 263 47.76 13.24 -59.78
CA GLN A 263 46.74 12.18 -59.65
C GLN A 263 47.01 11.22 -58.48
N LYS A 264 48.29 10.87 -58.26
CA LYS A 264 48.69 10.02 -57.13
C LYS A 264 48.53 10.73 -55.80
N GLN A 265 48.90 12.01 -55.72
CA GLN A 265 48.73 12.84 -54.51
C GLN A 265 47.25 13.04 -54.15
N ASP A 266 46.39 13.31 -55.14
CA ASP A 266 44.95 13.45 -54.91
C ASP A 266 44.31 12.15 -54.42
N LEU A 267 44.70 10.99 -54.99
CA LEU A 267 44.27 9.68 -54.50
C LEU A 267 44.76 9.38 -53.07
N GLU A 268 46.00 9.75 -52.75
CA GLU A 268 46.56 9.61 -51.39
C GLU A 268 45.84 10.53 -50.39
N ALA A 269 45.51 11.76 -50.79
CA ALA A 269 44.70 12.70 -50.01
C ALA A 269 43.28 12.16 -49.76
N GLU A 270 42.61 11.65 -50.79
CA GLU A 270 41.27 11.05 -50.68
C GLU A 270 41.27 9.82 -49.75
N VAL A 271 42.26 8.93 -49.89
CA VAL A 271 42.43 7.78 -48.98
C VAL A 271 42.69 8.24 -47.53
N SER A 272 43.43 9.34 -47.34
CA SER A 272 43.65 9.91 -46.00
C SER A 272 42.36 10.49 -45.40
N PHE A 273 41.57 11.20 -46.20
CA PHE A 273 40.27 11.76 -45.81
C PHE A 273 39.27 10.67 -45.45
N GLN A 274 39.12 9.62 -46.27
CA GLN A 274 38.20 8.52 -45.97
C GLN A 274 38.62 7.75 -44.70
N LYS A 275 39.92 7.62 -44.41
CA LYS A 275 40.40 7.06 -43.13
C LYS A 275 40.05 7.94 -41.93
N LEU A 276 40.32 9.24 -42.00
CA LEU A 276 39.95 10.20 -40.95
C LEU A 276 38.44 10.22 -40.73
N ARG A 277 37.66 10.22 -41.82
CA ARG A 277 36.20 10.18 -41.79
C ARG A 277 35.68 8.90 -41.15
N ALA A 278 36.22 7.73 -41.51
CA ALA A 278 35.85 6.46 -40.91
C ALA A 278 36.17 6.42 -39.40
N ALA A 279 37.35 6.91 -38.99
CA ALA A 279 37.73 7.02 -37.58
C ALA A 279 36.77 7.92 -36.80
N LYS A 280 36.54 9.15 -37.28
CA LYS A 280 35.64 10.12 -36.63
C LYS A 280 34.18 9.64 -36.57
N LEU A 281 33.69 8.95 -37.60
CA LEU A 281 32.35 8.34 -37.57
C LEU A 281 32.26 7.19 -36.55
N ALA A 282 33.34 6.41 -36.36
CA ALA A 282 33.40 5.38 -35.32
C ALA A 282 33.48 5.98 -33.91
N GLU A 283 34.23 7.07 -33.72
CA GLU A 283 34.29 7.84 -32.47
C GLU A 283 32.90 8.40 -32.12
N ILE A 284 32.24 9.11 -33.04
CA ILE A 284 30.86 9.62 -32.88
C ILE A 284 29.88 8.49 -32.55
N ALA A 285 29.96 7.34 -33.23
CA ALA A 285 29.07 6.21 -32.96
C ALA A 285 29.27 5.65 -31.54
N THR A 286 30.53 5.48 -31.13
CA THR A 286 30.89 4.98 -29.79
C THR A 286 30.50 5.96 -28.69
N ALA A 287 30.74 7.26 -28.90
CA ALA A 287 30.32 8.32 -27.99
C ALA A 287 28.79 8.43 -27.90
N THR A 288 28.08 8.28 -29.02
CA THR A 288 26.60 8.30 -29.05
C THR A 288 26.01 7.10 -28.30
N GLN A 289 26.58 5.90 -28.47
CA GLN A 289 26.18 4.71 -27.71
C GLN A 289 26.46 4.89 -26.21
N SER A 290 27.65 5.37 -25.86
CA SER A 290 28.05 5.65 -24.47
C SER A 290 27.13 6.67 -23.82
N LYS A 291 26.76 7.74 -24.55
CA LYS A 291 25.81 8.75 -24.11
C LYS A 291 24.42 8.14 -23.87
N SER A 292 23.89 7.38 -24.82
CA SER A 292 22.58 6.73 -24.69
C SER A 292 22.52 5.75 -23.51
N THR A 293 23.59 4.96 -23.29
CA THR A 293 23.66 4.09 -22.10
C THR A 293 23.71 4.89 -20.79
N LYS A 294 24.42 6.03 -20.76
CA LYS A 294 24.47 6.89 -19.57
C LYS A 294 23.15 7.60 -19.30
N GLU A 295 22.45 8.05 -20.34
CA GLU A 295 21.09 8.59 -20.26
C GLU A 295 20.10 7.56 -19.70
N ALA A 296 20.20 6.29 -20.11
CA ALA A 296 19.41 5.20 -19.53
C ALA A 296 19.75 4.96 -18.04
N THR A 297 21.03 4.92 -17.66
CA THR A 297 21.41 4.81 -16.24
C THR A 297 20.99 6.03 -15.41
N LEU A 298 20.95 7.23 -16.00
CA LEU A 298 20.47 8.43 -15.34
C LEU A 298 18.95 8.36 -15.09
N ALA A 299 18.18 7.81 -16.02
CA ALA A 299 16.75 7.58 -15.84
C ALA A 299 16.47 6.56 -14.71
N ASP A 300 17.19 5.43 -14.70
CA ASP A 300 17.13 4.42 -13.62
C ASP A 300 17.57 4.99 -12.26
N THR A 301 18.61 5.82 -12.22
CA THR A 301 19.06 6.54 -11.00
C THR A 301 17.97 7.49 -10.49
N LEU A 302 17.25 8.18 -11.38
CA LEU A 302 16.15 9.08 -11.01
C LEU A 302 14.93 8.32 -10.48
N ASP A 303 14.57 7.19 -11.09
CA ASP A 303 13.49 6.31 -10.62
C ASP A 303 13.80 5.71 -9.24
N LYS A 304 15.03 5.21 -9.04
CA LYS A 304 15.52 4.77 -7.72
C LYS A 304 15.47 5.87 -6.67
N ALA A 305 15.87 7.09 -7.02
CA ALA A 305 15.83 8.23 -6.10
C ALA A 305 14.39 8.64 -5.75
N ALA A 306 13.45 8.54 -6.70
CA ALA A 306 12.03 8.79 -6.43
C ALA A 306 11.46 7.75 -5.45
N LYS A 307 11.68 6.46 -5.71
CA LYS A 307 11.24 5.35 -4.86
C LYS A 307 11.85 5.40 -3.46
N ALA A 308 13.15 5.67 -3.35
CA ALA A 308 13.83 5.81 -2.06
C ALA A 308 13.29 7.00 -1.25
N LYS A 309 12.85 8.08 -1.92
CA LYS A 309 12.23 9.24 -1.26
C LYS A 309 10.81 8.91 -0.78
N GLU A 310 10.00 8.25 -1.60
CA GLU A 310 8.65 7.80 -1.24
C GLU A 310 8.69 6.81 -0.05
N GLU A 311 9.62 5.85 -0.08
CA GLU A 311 9.84 4.91 1.03
C GLU A 311 10.30 5.64 2.30
N LYS A 312 11.16 6.66 2.19
CA LYS A 312 11.59 7.48 3.33
C LYS A 312 10.43 8.29 3.94
N GLU A 313 9.54 8.82 3.10
CA GLU A 313 8.36 9.58 3.54
C GLU A 313 7.37 8.65 4.26
N SER A 314 7.04 7.50 3.67
CA SER A 314 6.17 6.48 4.30
C SER A 314 6.74 5.91 5.61
N THR A 315 8.05 5.68 5.70
CA THR A 315 8.70 5.22 6.94
C THR A 315 8.75 6.29 8.02
N LEU A 316 8.91 7.57 7.67
CA LEU A 316 8.77 8.69 8.61
C LEU A 316 7.35 8.80 9.17
N GLU A 317 6.32 8.65 8.32
CA GLU A 317 4.92 8.65 8.77
C GLU A 317 4.66 7.48 9.74
N ALA A 318 5.07 6.26 9.38
CA ALA A 318 4.91 5.08 10.23
C ALA A 318 5.66 5.23 11.58
N MET A 319 6.89 5.72 11.56
CA MET A 319 7.67 6.02 12.75
C MET A 319 6.98 7.05 13.65
N SER A 320 6.42 8.12 13.07
CA SER A 320 5.70 9.15 13.84
C SER A 320 4.42 8.61 14.50
N ALA A 321 3.71 7.70 13.82
CA ALA A 321 2.54 7.03 14.37
C ALA A 321 2.91 6.08 15.52
N ASP A 322 4.03 5.35 15.40
CA ASP A 322 4.51 4.45 16.45
C ASP A 322 5.08 5.21 17.67
N GLN A 323 5.74 6.36 17.45
CA GLN A 323 6.13 7.29 18.53
C GLN A 323 4.91 7.89 19.25
N ALA A 324 3.89 8.33 18.51
CA ALA A 324 2.65 8.82 19.10
C ALA A 324 1.92 7.72 19.91
N PHE A 325 1.86 6.50 19.37
CA PHE A 325 1.32 5.33 20.08
C PHE A 325 2.12 5.02 21.35
N LEU A 326 3.46 5.06 21.31
CA LEU A 326 4.30 4.87 22.50
C LEU A 326 4.02 5.92 23.59
N ALA A 327 3.88 7.19 23.21
CA ALA A 327 3.55 8.25 24.17
C ALA A 327 2.16 8.06 24.81
N THR A 328 1.15 7.70 24.01
CA THR A 328 -0.19 7.38 24.52
C THR A 328 -0.17 6.12 25.41
N LEU A 329 0.52 5.06 24.97
CA LEU A 329 0.69 3.82 25.73
C LEU A 329 1.35 4.10 27.08
N GLU A 330 2.41 4.92 27.12
CA GLU A 330 3.07 5.26 28.37
C GLU A 330 2.17 5.98 29.36
N ASN A 331 1.28 6.87 28.91
CA ASN A 331 0.35 7.56 29.79
C ASN A 331 -0.72 6.59 30.30
N ASN A 332 -1.40 5.87 29.41
CA ASN A 332 -2.44 4.91 29.78
C ASN A 332 -1.92 3.83 30.76
N CYS A 333 -0.69 3.34 30.56
CA CYS A 333 -0.06 2.35 31.44
C CYS A 333 0.45 2.93 32.77
N LYS A 334 0.57 4.26 32.91
CA LYS A 334 0.82 4.95 34.20
C LYS A 334 -0.51 5.20 34.91
N GLU A 335 -1.52 5.67 34.19
CA GLU A 335 -2.87 5.92 34.71
C GLU A 335 -3.50 4.64 35.29
N GLU A 336 -3.47 3.51 34.56
CA GLU A 336 -3.99 2.22 35.08
C GLU A 336 -3.19 1.71 36.29
N ASP A 337 -1.88 1.97 36.37
CA ASP A 337 -1.05 1.59 37.53
C ASP A 337 -1.36 2.46 38.77
N GLU A 338 -1.60 3.76 38.59
CA GLU A 338 -2.07 4.65 39.67
C GLU A 338 -3.50 4.32 40.11
N GLU A 339 -4.42 4.07 39.17
CA GLU A 339 -5.77 3.63 39.48
C GLU A 339 -5.79 2.27 40.17
N TYR A 340 -5.04 1.27 39.68
CA TYR A 340 -4.97 -0.04 40.33
C TYR A 340 -4.42 0.06 41.76
N LYS A 341 -3.39 0.89 42.00
CA LYS A 341 -2.88 1.17 43.35
C LYS A 341 -3.95 1.79 44.26
N ALA A 342 -4.74 2.73 43.73
CA ALA A 342 -5.87 3.31 44.47
C ALA A 342 -6.96 2.26 44.77
N ARG A 343 -7.35 1.43 43.79
CA ARG A 343 -8.32 0.33 43.96
C ARG A 343 -7.81 -0.70 45.00
N LEU A 344 -6.52 -1.04 44.95
CA LEU A 344 -5.86 -1.96 45.89
C LEU A 344 -5.87 -1.40 47.32
N ALA A 345 -5.55 -0.11 47.50
CA ALA A 345 -5.61 0.55 48.79
C ALA A 345 -7.04 0.47 49.37
N THR A 346 -8.04 0.96 48.65
CA THR A 346 -9.44 0.96 49.09
C THR A 346 -9.96 -0.44 49.41
N ARG A 347 -9.71 -1.46 48.56
CA ARG A 347 -10.12 -2.85 48.85
C ARG A 347 -9.39 -3.45 50.05
N SER A 348 -8.12 -3.10 50.28
CA SER A 348 -7.39 -3.56 51.47
C SER A 348 -8.00 -2.98 52.76
N GLU A 349 -8.47 -1.73 52.71
CA GLU A 349 -9.18 -1.10 53.82
C GLU A 349 -10.60 -1.63 54.01
N GLU A 350 -11.29 -2.02 52.94
CA GLU A 350 -12.57 -2.71 52.97
C GLU A 350 -12.44 -4.08 53.64
N ILE A 351 -11.52 -4.94 53.17
CA ILE A 351 -11.28 -6.28 53.74
C ILE A 351 -10.88 -6.18 55.22
N ARG A 352 -10.08 -5.17 55.59
CA ARG A 352 -9.75 -4.86 56.99
C ARG A 352 -11.00 -4.48 57.79
N SER A 353 -11.83 -3.58 57.27
CA SER A 353 -13.02 -3.06 57.97
C SER A 353 -14.10 -4.14 58.13
N LEU A 354 -14.33 -4.97 57.11
CA LEU A 354 -15.17 -6.18 57.17
C LEU A 354 -14.60 -7.20 58.15
N GLY A 355 -13.28 -7.41 58.16
CA GLY A 355 -12.61 -8.31 59.11
C GLY A 355 -12.69 -7.84 60.57
N GLU A 356 -12.61 -6.54 60.82
CA GLU A 356 -12.81 -5.93 62.15
C GLU A 356 -14.28 -6.00 62.58
N ALA A 357 -15.23 -5.73 61.69
CA ALA A 357 -16.66 -5.90 61.97
C ALA A 357 -17.03 -7.37 62.29
N LEU A 358 -16.49 -8.33 61.53
CA LEU A 358 -16.64 -9.75 61.81
C LEU A 358 -16.04 -10.14 63.17
N LYS A 359 -14.86 -9.63 63.55
CA LYS A 359 -14.29 -9.86 64.90
C LYS A 359 -15.23 -9.33 65.99
N ILE A 360 -15.69 -8.08 65.90
CA ILE A 360 -16.61 -7.48 66.89
C ILE A 360 -17.90 -8.30 67.05
N LEU A 361 -18.42 -8.88 65.96
CA LEU A 361 -19.62 -9.73 65.99
C LEU A 361 -19.36 -11.19 66.40
N THR A 362 -18.10 -11.61 66.53
CA THR A 362 -17.72 -13.02 66.78
C THR A 362 -16.76 -13.23 67.95
N GLU A 363 -16.39 -12.18 68.68
CA GLU A 363 -15.74 -12.26 69.99
C GLU A 363 -16.56 -13.11 70.96
N ASP A 364 -15.91 -13.90 71.81
CA ASP A 364 -16.58 -14.90 72.65
C ASP A 364 -17.58 -14.26 73.63
N ASP A 365 -17.25 -13.08 74.18
CA ASP A 365 -18.18 -12.28 75.00
C ASP A 365 -19.47 -11.92 74.24
N ALA A 366 -19.36 -11.60 72.94
CA ALA A 366 -20.52 -11.31 72.09
C ALA A 366 -21.34 -12.58 71.82
N ARG A 367 -20.68 -13.71 71.54
CA ARG A 367 -21.34 -15.02 71.32
C ARG A 367 -22.14 -15.45 72.55
N ASP A 368 -21.56 -15.31 73.74
CA ASP A 368 -22.19 -15.64 75.02
C ASP A 368 -23.41 -14.74 75.31
N LEU A 369 -23.30 -13.44 75.04
CA LEU A 369 -24.42 -12.50 75.15
C LEU A 369 -25.57 -12.83 74.20
N TYR A 370 -25.28 -13.21 72.95
CA TYR A 370 -26.30 -13.63 71.99
C TYR A 370 -26.98 -14.95 72.37
N ALA A 371 -26.27 -15.86 73.05
CA ALA A 371 -26.85 -17.09 73.58
C ALA A 371 -27.79 -16.81 74.77
N LYS A 372 -27.38 -15.93 75.70
CA LYS A 372 -28.15 -15.57 76.90
C LYS A 372 -29.41 -14.75 76.58
N THR A 373 -29.29 -13.71 75.76
CA THR A 373 -30.40 -12.78 75.44
C THR A 373 -31.60 -13.42 74.75
N MET A 374 -31.40 -14.50 73.99
CA MET A 374 -32.46 -15.17 73.22
C MET A 374 -33.10 -16.38 73.92
N SER A 375 -32.73 -16.67 75.17
CA SER A 375 -33.33 -17.76 75.95
C SER A 375 -34.76 -17.47 76.47
N PHE A 376 -35.30 -16.27 76.22
CA PHE A 376 -36.56 -15.82 76.83
C PHE A 376 -37.66 -15.43 75.81
N VAL A 377 -37.49 -15.73 74.52
CA VAL A 377 -38.49 -15.46 73.47
C VAL A 377 -39.14 -16.75 72.97
N GLN A 378 -39.76 -17.51 73.89
CA GLN A 378 -40.96 -18.34 73.66
C GLN A 378 -41.31 -19.22 74.89
N LEU A 379 -42.34 -18.81 75.63
CA LEU A 379 -43.17 -19.71 76.44
C LEU A 379 -44.65 -19.53 76.07
N ARG A 380 -45.00 -20.06 74.89
CA ARG A 380 -46.35 -20.55 74.59
C ARG A 380 -46.23 -22.03 74.25
N VAL A 381 -46.18 -22.85 75.30
CA VAL A 381 -46.12 -24.30 75.17
C VAL A 381 -47.54 -24.81 75.01
N ALA A 382 -47.82 -25.42 73.86
CA ALA A 382 -48.92 -26.37 73.74
C ALA A 382 -48.46 -27.69 74.38
N ALA A 383 -49.14 -28.13 75.44
CA ALA A 383 -48.89 -29.41 76.09
C ALA A 383 -50.21 -30.05 76.54
N GLY A 384 -50.88 -30.73 75.61
CA GLY A 384 -51.84 -31.77 75.99
C GLY A 384 -51.08 -33.03 76.39
N THR A 385 -51.06 -33.35 77.68
CA THR A 385 -50.44 -34.58 78.20
C THR A 385 -51.50 -35.66 78.47
N ARG A 386 -51.20 -36.88 78.03
CA ARG A 386 -51.98 -38.09 78.34
C ARG A 386 -51.45 -38.74 79.61
N THR A 387 -52.35 -39.14 80.50
CA THR A 387 -52.20 -40.33 81.36
C THR A 387 -53.58 -41.03 81.36
N ALA A 388 -53.73 -42.22 80.77
CA ALA A 388 -53.28 -43.52 81.27
C ALA A 388 -54.10 -44.03 82.48
N ALA A 389 -55.28 -44.59 82.20
CA ALA A 389 -56.06 -45.39 83.15
C ALA A 389 -56.77 -46.56 82.46
N GLN A 390 -56.21 -47.76 82.66
CA GLN A 390 -56.85 -49.08 82.74
C GLN A 390 -57.60 -49.70 81.54
N ASP A 391 -56.94 -50.69 80.94
CA ASP A 391 -57.56 -51.92 80.43
C ASP A 391 -58.46 -52.60 81.49
N HIS A 392 -59.70 -52.98 81.14
CA HIS A 392 -60.31 -54.25 81.61
C HIS A 392 -61.61 -54.74 80.91
N ALA A 393 -62.05 -54.15 79.79
CA ALA A 393 -63.38 -54.45 79.22
C ALA A 393 -63.42 -55.49 78.08
N VAL A 394 -62.30 -55.77 77.39
CA VAL A 394 -62.32 -56.44 76.07
C VAL A 394 -62.42 -57.97 76.12
N GLN A 395 -61.95 -58.63 77.20
CA GLN A 395 -61.96 -60.10 77.27
C GLN A 395 -63.35 -60.75 77.52
N ASN A 396 -64.34 -59.99 78.00
CA ASN A 396 -65.67 -60.55 78.34
C ASN A 396 -66.64 -60.66 77.15
N ALA A 397 -66.35 -60.00 76.02
CA ALA A 397 -67.21 -60.07 74.83
C ALA A 397 -67.01 -61.36 74.03
N VAL A 398 -65.76 -61.85 73.93
CA VAL A 398 -65.38 -63.02 73.12
C VAL A 398 -66.10 -64.30 73.58
N ASN A 399 -66.31 -64.46 74.89
CA ASN A 399 -66.97 -65.64 75.46
C ASN A 399 -68.50 -65.68 75.28
N ARG A 400 -69.16 -64.58 74.89
CA ARG A 400 -70.62 -64.58 74.61
C ARG A 400 -70.95 -64.98 73.17
N ILE A 401 -70.06 -64.73 72.22
CA ILE A 401 -70.27 -65.00 70.79
C ILE A 401 -70.24 -66.51 70.49
N ALA A 402 -69.52 -67.31 71.30
CA ALA A 402 -69.49 -68.77 71.19
C ALA A 402 -70.82 -69.49 71.57
N GLY A 403 -71.76 -68.80 72.24
CA GLY A 403 -72.98 -69.43 72.79
C GLY A 403 -74.19 -69.44 71.85
N VAL A 404 -74.34 -68.47 70.96
CA VAL A 404 -75.56 -68.29 70.13
C VAL A 404 -75.52 -69.12 68.84
N ALA A 405 -74.32 -69.53 68.41
CA ALA A 405 -74.07 -70.38 67.23
C ALA A 405 -74.67 -71.81 67.29
N ARG A 406 -75.51 -72.14 68.29
CA ARG A 406 -76.09 -73.49 68.50
C ARG A 406 -77.62 -73.58 68.39
N ARG A 407 -78.38 -72.51 68.08
CA ARG A 407 -79.85 -72.51 68.34
C ARG A 407 -80.86 -72.40 67.17
N THR A 408 -80.60 -71.77 66.03
CA THR A 408 -81.70 -71.37 65.10
C THR A 408 -81.54 -71.85 63.65
N LYS A 409 -82.22 -72.96 63.29
CA LYS A 409 -82.18 -73.62 61.98
C LYS A 409 -83.07 -72.93 60.91
N ASN A 410 -82.82 -73.29 59.64
CA ASN A 410 -83.19 -72.62 58.36
C ASN A 410 -84.68 -72.74 57.91
N TRP A 411 -85.13 -71.83 57.03
CA TRP A 411 -86.45 -71.80 56.35
C TRP A 411 -86.40 -71.61 54.81
N ALA A 412 -85.27 -71.85 54.14
CA ALA A 412 -85.12 -71.78 52.68
C ALA A 412 -85.91 -72.85 51.86
N MET A 413 -86.97 -73.45 52.41
CA MET A 413 -87.85 -74.42 51.75
C MET A 413 -89.33 -74.25 52.16
N ALA A 414 -89.85 -73.04 51.99
CA ALA A 414 -91.27 -72.76 51.80
C ALA A 414 -91.39 -71.76 50.63
N SER A 415 -90.97 -72.18 49.43
CA SER A 415 -91.87 -72.67 48.36
C SER A 415 -92.40 -71.49 47.54
N LEU A 416 -91.96 -71.25 46.29
CA LEU A 416 -92.18 -72.12 45.12
C LEU A 416 -93.68 -72.44 44.94
N ALA A 417 -94.27 -71.91 43.87
CA ALA A 417 -95.72 -71.69 43.60
C ALA A 417 -96.16 -70.29 44.08
N VAL A 418 -96.71 -69.38 43.24
CA VAL A 418 -97.60 -69.56 42.07
C VAL A 418 -97.37 -68.45 41.01
N HIS A 419 -97.14 -68.84 39.74
CA HIS A 419 -97.51 -68.25 38.42
C HIS A 419 -97.56 -66.70 38.22
N MET A 420 -97.03 -66.04 37.18
CA MET A 420 -96.97 -66.24 35.70
C MET A 420 -98.30 -66.18 34.91
N GLN A 421 -98.57 -65.03 34.22
CA GLN A 421 -99.06 -64.85 32.83
C GLN A 421 -100.48 -65.36 32.42
N LEU A 422 -101.22 -64.87 31.39
CA LEU A 422 -101.24 -63.71 30.44
C LEU A 422 -102.70 -63.61 29.85
N ASP A 423 -103.40 -62.46 29.82
CA ASP A 423 -103.56 -61.50 28.67
C ASP A 423 -104.91 -61.60 27.87
N ALA A 424 -105.10 -60.74 26.86
CA ALA A 424 -106.14 -60.63 25.81
C ALA A 424 -107.40 -59.75 26.07
N PHE A 425 -107.52 -58.61 25.35
CA PHE A 425 -108.44 -58.43 24.20
C PHE A 425 -108.32 -57.05 23.51
N THR A 426 -108.69 -56.98 22.23
CA THR A 426 -108.17 -55.97 21.28
C THR A 426 -109.05 -54.74 21.03
N ASP A 427 -110.25 -54.67 21.61
CA ASP A 427 -111.24 -53.60 21.36
C ASP A 427 -110.88 -52.26 22.02
N VAL A 428 -109.85 -52.26 22.88
CA VAL A 428 -109.39 -51.10 23.65
C VAL A 428 -108.78 -50.00 22.76
N LYS A 429 -108.20 -50.36 21.60
CA LYS A 429 -107.40 -49.43 20.79
C LYS A 429 -108.18 -48.25 20.18
N GLN A 430 -109.48 -48.40 19.92
CA GLN A 430 -110.30 -47.33 19.34
C GLN A 430 -110.91 -46.39 20.40
N ALA A 431 -111.03 -46.87 21.64
CA ALA A 431 -111.27 -45.99 22.79
C ALA A 431 -110.00 -45.19 23.13
N MET A 432 -108.82 -45.80 22.97
CA MET A 432 -107.53 -45.17 23.29
C MET A 432 -107.27 -43.86 22.55
N ASP A 433 -107.60 -43.69 21.27
CA ASP A 433 -107.27 -42.43 20.55
C ASP A 433 -108.07 -41.21 21.05
N ARG A 434 -109.36 -41.40 21.38
CA ARG A 434 -110.16 -40.36 22.05
C ARG A 434 -109.71 -40.14 23.48
N MET A 435 -109.38 -41.22 24.17
CA MET A 435 -108.78 -41.13 25.49
C MET A 435 -107.41 -40.47 25.44
N LEU A 436 -106.64 -40.54 24.34
CA LEU A 436 -105.30 -39.93 24.20
C LEU A 436 -105.38 -38.41 24.13
N ALA A 437 -106.39 -37.87 23.45
CA ALA A 437 -106.62 -36.43 23.37
C ALA A 437 -107.14 -35.86 24.70
N GLU A 438 -108.08 -36.56 25.34
CA GLU A 438 -108.55 -36.22 26.70
C GLU A 438 -107.40 -36.37 27.72
N LEU A 439 -106.60 -37.44 27.61
CA LEU A 439 -105.40 -37.68 28.41
C LEU A 439 -104.33 -36.65 28.17
N GLN A 440 -104.10 -36.10 26.97
CA GLN A 440 -103.11 -35.03 26.77
C GLN A 440 -103.55 -33.71 27.42
N LYS A 441 -104.86 -33.44 27.46
CA LYS A 441 -105.42 -32.28 28.16
C LYS A 441 -105.40 -32.48 29.67
N GLN A 442 -105.88 -33.63 30.14
CA GLN A 442 -105.78 -34.04 31.54
C GLN A 442 -104.32 -34.12 31.99
N GLN A 443 -103.38 -34.61 31.18
CA GLN A 443 -101.96 -34.69 31.50
C GLN A 443 -101.35 -33.29 31.64
N LYS A 444 -101.81 -32.24 30.93
CA LYS A 444 -101.37 -30.87 31.21
C LYS A 444 -101.96 -30.31 32.52
N GLU A 445 -103.23 -30.58 32.80
CA GLU A 445 -103.90 -30.11 34.03
C GLU A 445 -103.43 -30.88 35.28
N GLU A 446 -103.22 -32.19 35.16
CA GLU A 446 -102.57 -33.08 36.12
C GLU A 446 -101.10 -32.72 36.30
N TYR A 447 -100.33 -32.45 35.24
CA TYR A 447 -98.93 -32.01 35.38
C TYR A 447 -98.85 -30.66 36.08
N ALA A 448 -99.76 -29.71 35.81
CA ALA A 448 -99.82 -28.45 36.55
C ALA A 448 -100.21 -28.63 38.03
N LYS A 449 -101.18 -29.52 38.33
CA LYS A 449 -101.54 -29.88 39.72
C LYS A 449 -100.43 -30.67 40.42
N TRP A 450 -99.73 -31.53 39.71
CA TRP A 450 -98.61 -32.33 40.19
C TRP A 450 -97.38 -31.46 40.42
N GLU A 451 -97.10 -30.48 39.56
CA GLU A 451 -96.03 -29.51 39.74
C GLU A 451 -96.33 -28.57 40.92
N ALA A 452 -97.58 -28.13 41.09
CA ALA A 452 -98.01 -27.39 42.28
C ALA A 452 -97.93 -28.24 43.56
N CYS A 453 -98.51 -29.44 43.56
CA CYS A 453 -98.50 -30.36 44.70
C CYS A 453 -97.08 -30.80 45.06
N LYS A 454 -96.22 -31.04 44.07
CA LYS A 454 -94.80 -31.34 44.28
C LYS A 454 -94.08 -30.13 44.87
N LYS A 455 -94.32 -28.91 44.38
CA LYS A 455 -93.73 -27.69 44.95
C LYS A 455 -94.19 -27.45 46.39
N ASP A 456 -95.44 -27.73 46.71
CA ASP A 456 -95.98 -27.63 48.07
C ASP A 456 -95.43 -28.74 48.99
N ILE A 457 -95.25 -29.96 48.47
CA ILE A 457 -94.57 -31.05 49.18
C ILE A 457 -93.09 -30.71 49.39
N ASP A 458 -92.36 -30.25 48.38
CA ASP A 458 -90.96 -29.83 48.47
C ASP A 458 -90.81 -28.71 49.51
N ALA A 459 -91.67 -27.68 49.47
CA ALA A 459 -91.68 -26.60 50.46
C ALA A 459 -92.03 -27.08 51.88
N THR A 460 -92.93 -28.06 52.02
CA THR A 460 -93.29 -28.66 53.31
C THR A 460 -92.16 -29.55 53.84
N GLU A 461 -91.54 -30.35 52.99
CA GLU A 461 -90.41 -31.22 53.31
C GLU A 461 -89.17 -30.40 53.69
N ASP A 462 -88.91 -29.29 53.00
CA ASP A 462 -87.89 -28.31 53.39
C ASP A 462 -88.21 -27.65 54.74
N SER A 463 -89.47 -27.31 55.01
CA SER A 463 -89.87 -26.78 56.33
C SER A 463 -89.67 -27.82 57.45
N ILE A 464 -89.91 -29.10 57.17
CA ILE A 464 -89.71 -30.22 58.10
C ILE A 464 -88.21 -30.51 58.28
N LYS A 465 -87.39 -30.44 57.22
CA LYS A 465 -85.93 -30.54 57.29
C LYS A 465 -85.35 -29.41 58.13
N VAL A 466 -85.76 -28.15 57.89
CA VAL A 466 -85.33 -27.00 58.70
C VAL A 466 -85.74 -27.17 60.16
N ALA A 467 -86.96 -27.63 60.44
CA ALA A 467 -87.41 -27.87 61.82
C ALA A 467 -86.67 -29.03 62.52
N ASN A 468 -86.37 -30.12 61.80
CA ASN A 468 -85.58 -31.23 62.33
C ASN A 468 -84.11 -30.85 62.54
N ASN A 469 -83.49 -30.17 61.58
CA ASN A 469 -82.13 -29.63 61.73
C ASN A 469 -82.07 -28.67 62.92
N LEU A 470 -83.05 -27.77 63.10
CA LEU A 470 -83.10 -26.86 64.23
C LEU A 470 -83.29 -27.59 65.58
N LYS A 471 -84.02 -28.71 65.57
CA LYS A 471 -84.18 -29.61 66.74
C LYS A 471 -82.89 -30.36 67.06
N GLU A 472 -82.15 -30.83 66.05
CA GLU A 472 -80.84 -31.48 66.22
C GLU A 472 -79.80 -30.46 66.70
N ASP A 473 -79.73 -29.27 66.09
CA ASP A 473 -78.94 -28.12 66.54
C ASP A 473 -79.22 -27.75 68.01
N LEU A 474 -80.49 -27.73 68.42
CA LEU A 474 -80.89 -27.42 69.80
C LEU A 474 -80.56 -28.56 70.76
N ALA A 475 -80.65 -29.83 70.31
CA ALA A 475 -80.25 -30.98 71.11
C ALA A 475 -78.72 -31.04 71.27
N GLU A 476 -77.97 -30.73 70.22
CA GLU A 476 -76.51 -30.61 70.25
C GLU A 476 -76.07 -29.42 71.13
N LYS A 477 -76.72 -28.25 71.01
CA LYS A 477 -76.47 -27.10 71.90
C LYS A 477 -76.83 -27.39 73.35
N HIS A 478 -77.95 -28.08 73.62
CA HIS A 478 -78.30 -28.49 74.98
C HIS A 478 -77.29 -29.49 75.55
N LYS A 479 -76.81 -30.44 74.73
CA LYS A 479 -75.77 -31.37 75.15
C LYS A 479 -74.44 -30.65 75.37
N ALA A 480 -74.02 -29.78 74.46
CA ALA A 480 -72.82 -28.97 74.59
C ALA A 480 -72.86 -28.10 75.85
N LEU A 481 -73.98 -27.41 76.13
CA LEU A 481 -74.16 -26.64 77.36
C LEU A 481 -74.21 -27.53 78.62
N SER A 482 -74.74 -28.75 78.53
CA SER A 482 -74.73 -29.70 79.66
C SER A 482 -73.34 -30.27 79.94
N ASP A 483 -72.59 -30.57 78.88
CA ASP A 483 -71.20 -31.01 78.96
C ASP A 483 -70.31 -29.82 79.43
N GLU A 484 -70.58 -28.60 78.98
CA GLU A 484 -69.92 -27.35 79.42
C GLU A 484 -70.25 -27.01 80.88
N ILE A 485 -71.48 -27.22 81.35
CA ILE A 485 -71.82 -27.07 82.78
C ILE A 485 -71.12 -28.14 83.62
N ALA A 486 -70.96 -29.37 83.11
CA ALA A 486 -70.19 -30.41 83.79
C ALA A 486 -68.70 -30.05 83.85
N THR A 487 -68.09 -29.63 82.74
CA THR A 487 -66.69 -29.17 82.74
C THR A 487 -66.51 -27.93 83.60
N LEU A 488 -67.41 -26.94 83.55
CA LEU A 488 -67.36 -25.77 84.44
C LEU A 488 -67.52 -26.15 85.92
N THR A 489 -68.28 -27.21 86.24
CA THR A 489 -68.40 -27.70 87.63
C THR A 489 -67.12 -28.36 88.10
N ASP A 490 -66.50 -29.19 87.25
CA ASP A 490 -65.21 -29.81 87.53
C ASP A 490 -64.08 -28.77 87.54
N GLU A 491 -64.11 -27.78 86.66
CA GLU A 491 -63.22 -26.61 86.64
C GLU A 491 -63.41 -25.75 87.88
N ILE A 492 -64.64 -25.55 88.40
CA ILE A 492 -64.84 -24.85 89.68
C ILE A 492 -64.27 -25.64 90.86
N ASN A 493 -64.31 -26.96 90.81
CA ASN A 493 -63.70 -27.82 91.84
C ASN A 493 -62.18 -27.88 91.71
N SER A 494 -61.64 -27.94 90.48
CA SER A 494 -60.23 -27.73 90.17
C SER A 494 -59.81 -26.36 90.68
N LEU A 495 -60.47 -25.27 90.26
CA LEU A 495 -60.18 -23.90 90.67
C LEU A 495 -60.21 -23.70 92.18
N LYS A 496 -60.99 -24.46 92.96
CA LYS A 496 -60.91 -24.45 94.43
C LYS A 496 -59.64 -25.14 94.95
N GLN A 497 -59.23 -26.25 94.35
CA GLN A 497 -57.93 -26.87 94.63
C GLN A 497 -56.77 -26.00 94.11
N ASP A 498 -56.90 -25.38 92.95
CA ASP A 498 -55.93 -24.48 92.34
C ASP A 498 -55.85 -23.15 93.09
N VAL A 499 -56.90 -22.68 93.76
CA VAL A 499 -56.84 -21.54 94.69
C VAL A 499 -56.09 -21.91 95.96
N ALA A 500 -56.35 -23.08 96.54
CA ALA A 500 -55.56 -23.59 97.68
C ALA A 500 -54.09 -23.83 97.29
N ALA A 501 -53.84 -24.34 96.09
CA ALA A 501 -52.50 -24.48 95.52
C ALA A 501 -51.90 -23.12 95.12
N MET A 502 -52.70 -22.13 94.72
CA MET A 502 -52.25 -20.77 94.43
C MET A 502 -51.93 -19.97 95.69
N GLU A 503 -52.49 -20.27 96.86
CA GLU A 503 -52.03 -19.67 98.12
C GLU A 503 -50.64 -20.19 98.52
N VAL A 504 -50.32 -21.44 98.18
CA VAL A 504 -48.96 -22.00 98.28
C VAL A 504 -48.07 -21.39 97.19
N SER A 505 -48.53 -21.40 95.94
CA SER A 505 -47.79 -20.85 94.80
C SER A 505 -47.67 -19.33 94.84
N LEU A 506 -48.46 -18.58 95.61
CA LEU A 506 -48.28 -17.13 95.85
C LEU A 506 -47.07 -16.86 96.74
N LYS A 507 -46.74 -17.79 97.65
CA LYS A 507 -45.52 -17.71 98.45
C LYS A 507 -44.31 -18.09 97.60
N GLU A 508 -44.39 -19.21 96.86
CA GLU A 508 -43.33 -19.63 95.94
C GLU A 508 -43.12 -18.60 94.81
N ALA A 509 -44.19 -18.06 94.21
CA ALA A 509 -44.14 -17.01 93.21
C ALA A 509 -43.63 -15.66 93.77
N GLY A 510 -43.67 -15.47 95.09
CA GLY A 510 -43.03 -14.34 95.76
C GLY A 510 -41.50 -14.45 95.80
N GLU A 511 -40.97 -15.67 95.76
CA GLU A 511 -39.54 -15.97 95.65
C GLU A 511 -39.11 -16.10 94.17
N GLU A 512 -39.92 -16.77 93.36
CA GLU A 512 -39.80 -16.82 91.89
C GLU A 512 -39.79 -15.40 91.28
N ARG A 513 -40.64 -14.46 91.73
CA ARG A 513 -40.58 -13.07 91.25
C ARG A 513 -39.28 -12.36 91.61
N LYS A 514 -38.62 -12.72 92.72
CA LYS A 514 -37.31 -12.16 93.07
C LYS A 514 -36.24 -12.72 92.14
N SER A 515 -36.24 -14.03 91.88
CA SER A 515 -35.30 -14.65 90.91
C SER A 515 -35.54 -14.15 89.49
N GLN A 516 -36.80 -14.06 89.04
CA GLN A 516 -37.17 -13.55 87.72
C GLN A 516 -36.90 -12.04 87.55
N ASN A 517 -37.00 -11.22 88.61
CA ASN A 517 -36.59 -9.81 88.54
C ASN A 517 -35.07 -9.69 88.40
N VAL A 518 -34.28 -10.51 89.10
CA VAL A 518 -32.82 -10.58 88.89
C VAL A 518 -32.50 -11.02 87.46
N LEU A 519 -33.12 -12.10 86.96
CA LEU A 519 -32.96 -12.56 85.58
C LEU A 519 -33.39 -11.50 84.54
N TYR A 520 -34.43 -10.71 84.83
CA TYR A 520 -34.88 -9.61 83.97
C TYR A 520 -33.89 -8.43 83.97
N GLN A 521 -33.30 -8.07 85.12
CA GLN A 521 -32.25 -7.06 85.19
C GLN A 521 -30.98 -7.52 84.46
N THR A 522 -30.59 -8.79 84.61
CA THR A 522 -29.51 -9.40 83.82
C THR A 522 -29.85 -9.40 82.33
N SER A 523 -31.07 -9.78 81.93
CA SER A 523 -31.51 -9.75 80.53
C SER A 523 -31.52 -8.35 79.91
N ILE A 524 -31.93 -7.31 80.66
CA ILE A 524 -31.81 -5.91 80.21
C ILE A 524 -30.35 -5.50 80.07
N SER A 525 -29.49 -5.90 81.00
CA SER A 525 -28.04 -5.67 80.93
C SER A 525 -27.44 -6.32 79.68
N ASP A 526 -27.76 -7.58 79.43
CA ASP A 526 -27.26 -8.36 78.30
C ASP A 526 -27.80 -7.82 76.96
N GLN A 527 -29.06 -7.36 76.91
CA GLN A 527 -29.64 -6.69 75.74
C GLN A 527 -28.98 -5.33 75.47
N ARG A 528 -28.66 -4.55 76.50
CA ARG A 528 -27.92 -3.28 76.34
C ARG A 528 -26.48 -3.50 75.87
N ALA A 529 -25.80 -4.55 76.38
CA ALA A 529 -24.49 -4.95 75.90
C ALA A 529 -24.53 -5.40 74.43
N THR A 530 -25.54 -6.22 74.07
CA THR A 530 -25.82 -6.65 72.70
C THR A 530 -26.03 -5.46 71.74
N ILE A 531 -26.83 -4.45 72.14
CA ILE A 531 -27.03 -3.22 71.36
C ILE A 531 -25.70 -2.46 71.17
N ASN A 532 -24.88 -2.35 72.22
CA ASN A 532 -23.58 -1.67 72.16
C ASN A 532 -22.61 -2.36 71.18
N ILE A 533 -22.54 -3.70 71.19
CA ILE A 533 -21.73 -4.48 70.25
C ILE A 533 -22.20 -4.27 68.80
N LEU A 534 -23.52 -4.33 68.55
CA LEU A 534 -24.09 -4.05 67.23
C LEU A 534 -23.85 -2.60 66.78
N GLN A 535 -23.90 -1.63 67.70
CA GLN A 535 -23.55 -0.23 67.42
C GLN A 535 -22.07 -0.05 67.08
N LYS A 536 -21.14 -0.77 67.73
CA LYS A 536 -19.71 -0.76 67.38
C LYS A 536 -19.47 -1.33 65.99
N ALA A 537 -20.06 -2.48 65.67
CA ALA A 537 -19.97 -3.08 64.33
C ALA A 537 -20.55 -2.15 63.26
N SER A 538 -21.74 -1.58 63.50
CA SER A 538 -22.38 -0.62 62.59
C SER A 538 -21.55 0.66 62.42
N ALA A 539 -21.00 1.21 63.49
CA ALA A 539 -20.16 2.42 63.44
C ALA A 539 -18.86 2.16 62.66
N ARG A 540 -18.27 0.96 62.78
CA ARG A 540 -17.05 0.61 62.03
C ARG A 540 -17.30 0.46 60.52
N LEU A 541 -18.43 -0.17 60.14
CA LEU A 541 -18.86 -0.25 58.75
C LEU A 541 -19.23 1.13 58.20
N GLN A 542 -19.98 1.92 58.98
CA GLN A 542 -20.37 3.28 58.60
C GLN A 542 -19.15 4.18 58.40
N ALA A 543 -18.11 4.09 59.23
CA ALA A 543 -16.87 4.86 59.08
C ALA A 543 -16.06 4.54 57.80
N PHE A 544 -16.36 3.43 57.11
CA PHE A 544 -15.78 3.11 55.80
C PHE A 544 -16.72 3.50 54.65
N TYR A 545 -18.02 3.16 54.75
CA TYR A 545 -19.01 3.38 53.69
C TYR A 545 -19.75 4.75 53.77
N SER A 546 -19.30 5.71 54.59
CA SER A 546 -19.91 7.06 54.70
C SER A 546 -19.22 8.14 53.83
N PHE A 547 -18.50 7.73 52.79
CA PHE A 547 -17.85 8.61 51.81
C PHE A 547 -18.62 8.60 50.48
#